data_AF-A0A3Q2FWG3-F1
#
_entry.id   AF-A0A3Q2FWG3-F1
#
_cell.length_a   1.000
_cell.length_b   1.000
_cell.length_c   1.000
_cell.angle_alpha   90.00
_cell.angle_beta   90.00
_cell.angle_gamma   90.00
#
_symmetry.space_group_name_H-M   'P 1'
#
loop_
_entity.id
_entity.type
_entity.pdbx_description
1 polymer ?
#
loop_
_entity_poly.entity_id
_entity_poly.type
_entity_poly.pdbx_seq_one_letter_code
_entity_poly.pdbx_strand_id
1 'polypeptide(L)'
;MQELVLVTVKYRGGSETDQFSLSLSLSLSLCLSDTLQLQMDKFKTVLNIANKQTNLGFGLVALMTAGGEQIFSSVAFKCPCNELNFLYGMVFLLVPALALLLLGYILSKKMWRLLTGFWYNRAKKCACKNLIATFKAFLQISSMAFVAPSTWIAVALLHGNYYECAMTGTTINSYNQYVCKDKSDCAKNLHMFPCDKRNEEVLRIIRAQSQILGWLVISSIMLSSLLIICWARCNSPISYQQLKFWMEYAEEESALMDKYTDKHAKDLAERNLKSFFNQTVPENIITPSNKDWEKISSLYRFSTKDHYYSTLHRYVESNEDKTDEGIRMTSIRSNESTDNPAVLHFVDGGMVSI
;
A
#
# COMPACT_ATOMS: atom_id res chain seq x y z
N MET A 1 -39.89 -7.38 -18.97
CA MET A 1 -41.07 -6.64 -19.46
C MET A 1 -41.55 -5.77 -18.30
N GLN A 2 -41.68 -4.45 -18.51
CA GLN A 2 -42.21 -3.41 -17.60
C GLN A 2 -41.32 -3.03 -16.39
N GLU A 3 -41.00 -1.75 -16.08
CA GLU A 3 -41.31 -0.43 -16.66
C GLU A 3 -40.13 0.52 -16.39
N LEU A 4 -39.71 1.30 -17.41
CA LEU A 4 -38.81 2.44 -17.23
C LEU A 4 -39.69 3.69 -17.21
N VAL A 5 -39.90 4.28 -16.03
CA VAL A 5 -40.64 5.54 -15.88
C VAL A 5 -39.78 6.67 -16.44
N LEU A 6 -40.07 7.07 -17.69
CA LEU A 6 -39.43 8.20 -18.35
C LEU A 6 -40.05 9.51 -17.83
N VAL A 7 -39.41 10.12 -16.82
CA VAL A 7 -39.75 11.48 -16.37
C VAL A 7 -39.36 12.46 -17.48
N THR A 8 -40.33 12.88 -18.29
CA THR A 8 -40.15 13.92 -19.30
C THR A 8 -40.34 15.29 -18.67
N VAL A 9 -39.22 15.95 -18.35
CA VAL A 9 -39.22 17.38 -18.01
C VAL A 9 -39.38 18.18 -19.31
N LYS A 10 -40.57 18.71 -19.55
CA LYS A 10 -40.89 19.52 -20.72
C LYS A 10 -40.30 20.93 -20.58
N TYR A 11 -39.08 21.14 -21.08
CA TYR A 11 -38.52 22.48 -21.29
C TYR A 11 -39.19 23.12 -22.50
N ARG A 12 -39.93 24.20 -22.28
CA ARG A 12 -40.55 25.02 -23.32
C ARG A 12 -39.48 25.94 -23.93
N GLY A 13 -38.90 25.55 -25.06
CA GLY A 13 -38.15 26.48 -25.93
C GLY A 13 -36.81 26.02 -26.55
N GLY A 14 -36.66 24.76 -26.98
CA GLY A 14 -35.46 24.29 -27.71
C GLY A 14 -35.84 23.49 -28.96
N SER A 15 -35.05 23.59 -30.03
CA SER A 15 -35.32 22.95 -31.33
C SER A 15 -35.19 21.42 -31.26
N GLU A 16 -35.91 20.68 -32.12
CA GLU A 16 -35.85 19.21 -32.21
C GLU A 16 -34.42 18.65 -32.40
N THR A 17 -33.53 19.45 -32.97
CA THR A 17 -32.09 19.14 -33.13
C THR A 17 -31.31 19.12 -31.81
N ASP A 18 -31.70 19.92 -30.82
CA ASP A 18 -31.00 20.00 -29.52
C ASP A 18 -31.33 18.81 -28.61
N GLN A 19 -32.57 18.30 -28.71
CA GLN A 19 -33.03 17.17 -27.91
C GLN A 19 -32.42 15.83 -28.38
N PHE A 20 -32.19 15.68 -29.69
CA PHE A 20 -31.49 14.52 -30.27
C PHE A 20 -30.00 14.53 -29.93
N SER A 21 -29.38 15.72 -29.90
CA SER A 21 -27.96 15.87 -29.56
C SER A 21 -27.69 15.59 -28.07
N LEU A 22 -28.60 16.00 -27.18
CA LEU A 22 -28.53 15.69 -25.75
C LEU A 22 -28.72 14.19 -25.46
N SER A 23 -29.69 13.53 -26.11
CA SER A 23 -29.87 12.07 -25.94
C SER A 23 -28.67 11.28 -26.46
N LEU A 24 -28.09 11.69 -27.59
CA LEU A 24 -26.90 11.04 -28.15
C LEU A 24 -25.68 11.22 -27.22
N SER A 25 -25.51 12.42 -26.63
CA SER A 25 -24.43 12.67 -25.67
C SER A 25 -24.57 11.88 -24.36
N LEU A 26 -25.80 11.72 -23.83
CA LEU A 26 -26.04 10.93 -22.62
C LEU A 26 -25.83 9.43 -22.87
N SER A 27 -26.30 8.92 -24.01
CA SER A 27 -26.06 7.54 -24.42
C SER A 27 -24.58 7.25 -24.67
N LEU A 28 -23.83 8.19 -25.28
CA LEU A 28 -22.37 8.04 -25.44
C LEU A 28 -21.65 8.08 -24.09
N SER A 29 -22.08 8.95 -23.17
CA SER A 29 -21.48 9.10 -21.84
C SER A 29 -21.73 7.88 -20.95
N LEU A 30 -22.94 7.32 -20.99
CA LEU A 30 -23.30 6.08 -20.30
C LEU A 30 -22.54 4.89 -20.92
N CYS A 31 -22.46 4.81 -22.24
CA CYS A 31 -21.72 3.75 -22.92
C CYS A 31 -20.20 3.84 -22.69
N LEU A 32 -19.64 5.06 -22.58
CA LEU A 32 -18.25 5.32 -22.19
C LEU A 32 -17.99 4.98 -20.71
N SER A 33 -18.95 5.26 -19.83
CA SER A 33 -18.87 4.91 -18.41
C SER A 33 -18.97 3.40 -18.19
N ASP A 34 -19.88 2.72 -18.90
CA ASP A 34 -20.05 1.27 -18.85
C ASP A 34 -18.86 0.55 -19.49
N THR A 35 -18.30 1.07 -20.59
CA THR A 35 -17.05 0.52 -21.15
C THR A 35 -15.84 0.79 -20.25
N LEU A 36 -15.75 1.94 -19.58
CA LEU A 36 -14.71 2.20 -18.57
C LEU A 36 -14.86 1.29 -17.35
N GLN A 37 -16.08 1.04 -16.86
CA GLN A 37 -16.35 0.10 -15.77
C GLN A 37 -16.01 -1.34 -16.18
N LEU A 38 -16.39 -1.75 -17.38
CA LEU A 38 -16.07 -3.09 -17.91
C LEU A 38 -14.56 -3.29 -18.10
N GLN A 39 -13.80 -2.24 -18.45
CA GLN A 39 -12.33 -2.27 -18.51
C GLN A 39 -11.72 -2.34 -17.11
N MET A 40 -12.25 -1.58 -16.14
CA MET A 40 -11.81 -1.61 -14.75
C MET A 40 -12.08 -2.95 -14.07
N ASP A 41 -13.21 -3.61 -14.35
CA ASP A 41 -13.55 -4.91 -13.79
C ASP A 41 -12.71 -6.04 -14.41
N LYS A 42 -12.37 -5.94 -15.70
CA LYS A 42 -11.42 -6.85 -16.35
C LYS A 42 -10.01 -6.64 -15.80
N PHE A 43 -9.58 -5.39 -15.60
CA PHE A 43 -8.30 -5.07 -15.00
C PHE A 43 -8.21 -5.57 -13.55
N LYS A 44 -9.29 -5.43 -12.77
CA LYS A 44 -9.43 -5.97 -11.41
C LYS A 44 -9.39 -7.50 -11.41
N THR A 45 -10.03 -8.15 -12.39
CA THR A 45 -10.00 -9.61 -12.54
C THR A 45 -8.60 -10.11 -12.92
N VAL A 46 -7.91 -9.43 -13.83
CA VAL A 46 -6.53 -9.74 -14.22
C VAL A 46 -5.57 -9.49 -13.05
N LEU A 47 -5.73 -8.39 -12.31
CA LEU A 47 -5.00 -8.11 -11.06
C LEU A 47 -5.25 -9.18 -10.01
N ASN A 48 -6.49 -9.65 -9.86
CA ASN A 48 -6.85 -10.66 -8.86
C ASN A 48 -6.28 -12.05 -9.24
N ILE A 49 -6.26 -12.39 -10.53
CA ILE A 49 -5.62 -13.60 -11.06
C ILE A 49 -4.08 -13.50 -10.95
N ALA A 50 -3.50 -12.34 -11.22
CA ALA A 50 -2.08 -12.07 -11.06
C ALA A 50 -1.65 -12.06 -9.57
N ASN A 51 -2.53 -11.61 -8.67
CA ASN A 51 -2.33 -11.71 -7.22
C ASN A 51 -2.30 -13.17 -6.77
N LYS A 52 -3.18 -14.01 -7.33
CA LYS A 52 -3.25 -15.43 -6.95
C LYS A 52 -2.01 -16.25 -7.35
N GLN A 53 -1.18 -15.74 -8.25
CA GLN A 53 0.15 -16.27 -8.54
C GLN A 53 1.22 -15.21 -8.27
N THR A 54 1.82 -15.26 -7.07
CA THR A 54 2.82 -14.30 -6.56
C THR A 54 3.90 -13.90 -7.58
N ASN A 55 4.40 -14.83 -8.39
CA ASN A 55 5.42 -14.57 -9.41
C ASN A 55 4.93 -13.69 -10.59
N LEU A 56 3.65 -13.72 -10.94
CA LEU A 56 3.06 -12.89 -12.01
C LEU A 56 2.76 -11.47 -11.52
N GLY A 57 2.36 -11.31 -10.26
CA GLY A 57 2.12 -10.01 -9.64
C GLY A 57 3.37 -9.12 -9.64
N PHE A 58 4.55 -9.66 -9.28
CA PHE A 58 5.80 -8.90 -9.29
C PHE A 58 6.21 -8.45 -10.70
N GLY A 59 6.04 -9.31 -11.71
CA GLY A 59 6.30 -8.97 -13.10
C GLY A 59 5.39 -7.84 -13.60
N LEU A 60 4.10 -7.89 -13.27
CA LEU A 60 3.12 -6.88 -13.65
C LEU A 60 3.41 -5.52 -13.01
N VAL A 61 3.75 -5.49 -11.71
CA VAL A 61 4.12 -4.25 -11.00
C VAL A 61 5.40 -3.65 -11.57
N ALA A 62 6.41 -4.47 -11.89
CA ALA A 62 7.63 -4.01 -12.52
C ALA A 62 7.36 -3.40 -13.91
N LEU A 63 6.52 -4.06 -14.72
CA LEU A 63 6.12 -3.55 -16.04
C LEU A 63 5.32 -2.24 -15.93
N MET A 64 4.38 -2.13 -15.00
CA MET A 64 3.64 -0.88 -14.78
C MET A 64 4.56 0.25 -14.30
N THR A 65 5.53 -0.05 -13.44
CA THR A 65 6.48 0.97 -12.95
C THR A 65 7.39 1.44 -14.08
N ALA A 66 7.91 0.53 -14.90
CA ALA A 66 8.73 0.87 -16.06
C ALA A 66 7.93 1.65 -17.12
N GLY A 67 6.71 1.22 -17.42
CA GLY A 67 5.82 1.92 -18.36
C GLY A 67 5.40 3.30 -17.84
N GLY A 68 5.10 3.42 -16.55
CA GLY A 68 4.80 4.70 -15.91
C GLY A 68 5.97 5.66 -15.96
N GLU A 69 7.18 5.21 -15.61
CA GLU A 69 8.40 6.03 -15.72
C GLU A 69 8.64 6.49 -17.15
N GLN A 70 8.52 5.59 -18.14
CA GLN A 70 8.72 5.91 -19.54
C GLN A 70 7.73 6.99 -20.02
N ILE A 71 6.46 6.93 -19.58
CA ILE A 71 5.45 7.92 -19.93
C ILE A 71 5.75 9.27 -19.27
N PHE A 72 6.08 9.30 -17.97
CA PHE A 72 6.40 10.55 -17.27
C PHE A 72 7.68 11.21 -17.79
N SER A 73 8.71 10.42 -18.08
CA SER A 73 9.99 10.89 -18.62
C SER A 73 9.85 11.41 -20.06
N SER A 74 9.06 10.75 -20.91
CA SER A 74 8.91 11.15 -22.32
C SER A 74 7.91 12.28 -22.57
N VAL A 75 6.87 12.41 -21.73
CA VAL A 75 5.77 13.36 -21.97
C VAL A 75 5.89 14.64 -21.13
N ALA A 76 6.43 14.57 -19.92
CA ALA A 76 6.39 15.69 -18.98
C ALA A 76 7.76 16.28 -18.62
N PHE A 77 8.86 15.51 -18.77
CA PHE A 77 10.17 15.95 -18.30
C PHE A 77 11.01 16.57 -19.42
N LYS A 78 11.31 17.87 -19.27
CA LYS A 78 12.35 18.57 -20.03
C LYS A 78 13.19 19.38 -19.06
N CYS A 79 14.50 19.17 -19.06
CA CYS A 79 15.40 19.90 -18.17
C CYS A 79 15.41 21.40 -18.58
N PRO A 80 15.25 22.33 -17.63
CA PRO A 80 15.14 23.77 -17.94
C PRO A 80 16.47 24.42 -18.36
N CYS A 81 17.60 23.73 -18.13
CA CYS A 81 18.95 24.20 -18.44
C CYS A 81 19.26 25.57 -17.82
N ASN A 82 19.04 25.67 -16.52
CA ASN A 82 19.35 26.84 -15.70
C ASN A 82 19.86 26.39 -14.32
N GLU A 83 20.10 27.33 -13.42
CA GLU A 83 20.54 27.03 -12.05
C GLU A 83 19.50 26.23 -11.22
N LEU A 84 18.25 26.10 -11.69
CA LEU A 84 17.21 25.29 -11.04
C LEU A 84 17.25 23.80 -11.42
N ASN A 85 18.16 23.42 -12.32
CA ASN A 85 18.37 22.03 -12.77
C ASN A 85 18.43 21.02 -11.62
N PHE A 86 19.20 21.33 -10.57
CA PHE A 86 19.33 20.47 -9.39
C PHE A 86 17.99 20.22 -8.71
N LEU A 87 17.27 21.29 -8.37
CA LEU A 87 15.98 21.19 -7.69
C LEU A 87 14.94 20.49 -8.57
N TYR A 88 14.87 20.84 -9.85
CA TYR A 88 13.93 20.27 -10.80
C TYR A 88 14.14 18.76 -10.95
N GLY A 89 15.38 18.31 -11.21
CA GLY A 89 15.69 16.88 -11.31
C GLY A 89 15.39 16.11 -10.02
N MET A 90 15.73 16.68 -8.85
CA MET A 90 15.48 16.05 -7.55
C MET A 90 13.98 15.93 -7.22
N VAL A 91 13.15 16.90 -7.60
CA VAL A 91 11.69 16.84 -7.41
C VAL A 91 11.08 15.68 -8.18
N PHE A 92 11.43 15.53 -9.46
CA PHE A 92 10.92 14.42 -10.29
C PHE A 92 11.44 13.05 -9.84
N LEU A 93 12.62 13.00 -9.23
CA LEU A 93 13.15 11.78 -8.63
C LEU A 93 12.44 11.41 -7.32
N LEU A 94 12.29 12.36 -6.39
CA LEU A 94 11.88 12.09 -5.00
C LEU A 94 10.38 12.23 -4.73
N VAL A 95 9.66 13.13 -5.40
CA VAL A 95 8.23 13.37 -5.11
C VAL A 95 7.37 12.15 -5.47
N PRO A 96 7.55 11.48 -6.62
CA PRO A 96 6.82 10.25 -6.90
C PRO A 96 7.17 9.13 -5.90
N ALA A 97 8.42 9.05 -5.46
CA ALA A 97 8.83 8.10 -4.42
C ALA A 97 8.11 8.36 -3.08
N LEU A 98 7.99 9.64 -2.68
CA LEU A 98 7.24 10.04 -1.49
C LEU A 98 5.74 9.75 -1.64
N ALA A 99 5.15 10.02 -2.80
CA ALA A 99 3.75 9.70 -3.07
C ALA A 99 3.48 8.18 -2.95
N LEU A 100 4.37 7.35 -3.51
CA LEU A 100 4.30 5.89 -3.37
C LEU A 100 4.45 5.44 -1.91
N LEU A 101 5.31 6.08 -1.13
CA LEU A 101 5.48 5.79 0.29
C LEU A 101 4.21 6.09 1.08
N LEU A 102 3.63 7.28 0.86
CA LEU A 102 2.38 7.69 1.50
C LEU A 102 1.24 6.76 1.13
N LEU A 103 1.13 6.40 -0.16
CA LEU A 103 0.15 5.43 -0.63
C LEU A 103 0.34 4.06 0.03
N GLY A 104 1.58 3.59 0.15
CA GLY A 104 1.91 2.35 0.86
C GLY A 104 1.47 2.35 2.33
N TYR A 105 1.59 3.49 3.00
CA TYR A 105 1.07 3.64 4.36
C TYR A 105 -0.46 3.68 4.42
N ILE A 106 -1.11 4.42 3.52
CA ILE A 106 -2.57 4.55 3.47
C ILE A 106 -3.25 3.21 3.16
N LEU A 107 -2.66 2.38 2.30
CA LEU A 107 -3.23 1.08 1.92
C LEU A 107 -2.95 -0.03 2.95
N SER A 108 -2.12 0.23 3.96
CA SER A 108 -1.75 -0.79 4.95
C SER A 108 -2.81 -0.96 6.04
N LYS A 109 -3.58 -2.05 5.99
CA LYS A 109 -4.53 -2.45 7.07
C LYS A 109 -3.84 -2.50 8.45
N LYS A 110 -2.58 -2.93 8.50
CA LYS A 110 -1.77 -3.01 9.73
C LYS A 110 -1.48 -1.62 10.31
N MET A 111 -1.21 -0.63 9.46
CA MET A 111 -1.02 0.77 9.90
C MET A 111 -2.28 1.29 10.59
N TRP A 112 -3.45 1.06 9.98
CA TRP A 112 -4.73 1.46 10.58
C TRP A 112 -5.03 0.73 11.89
N ARG A 113 -4.75 -0.58 11.99
CA ARG A 113 -4.89 -1.31 13.27
C ARG A 113 -3.98 -0.74 14.37
N LEU A 114 -2.79 -0.25 14.02
CA LEU A 114 -1.86 0.38 14.97
C LEU A 114 -2.33 1.78 15.42
N LEU A 115 -2.84 2.58 14.49
CA LEU A 115 -3.23 3.98 14.71
C LEU A 115 -4.64 4.15 15.29
N THR A 116 -5.58 3.27 14.94
CA THR A 116 -6.98 3.36 15.38
C THR A 116 -7.06 3.16 16.89
N GLY A 117 -7.68 4.12 17.59
CA GLY A 117 -7.79 4.10 19.06
C GLY A 117 -6.51 4.45 19.82
N PHE A 118 -5.45 4.94 19.15
CA PHE A 118 -4.19 5.31 19.80
C PHE A 118 -4.36 6.39 20.88
N TRP A 119 -5.14 7.43 20.58
CA TRP A 119 -5.38 8.56 21.50
C TRP A 119 -6.31 8.20 22.65
N TYR A 120 -7.29 7.32 22.43
CA TYR A 120 -8.26 6.88 23.44
C TYR A 120 -7.64 5.90 24.46
N ASN A 121 -6.71 5.05 24.01
CA ASN A 121 -6.02 4.07 24.86
C ASN A 121 -4.70 4.58 25.47
N ARG A 122 -4.40 5.87 25.37
CA ARG A 122 -3.13 6.48 25.86
C ARG A 122 -2.91 6.24 27.36
N ALA A 123 -3.98 6.21 28.16
CA ALA A 123 -3.92 5.94 29.60
C ALA A 123 -3.48 4.51 29.97
N LYS A 124 -3.69 3.51 29.09
CA LYS A 124 -3.30 2.10 29.31
C LYS A 124 -1.96 1.72 28.69
N LYS A 125 -1.47 2.49 27.70
CA LYS A 125 -0.26 2.15 26.91
C LYS A 125 1.03 2.84 27.39
N CYS A 126 0.99 3.66 28.44
CA CYS A 126 2.16 4.34 29.04
C CYS A 126 3.07 3.39 29.86
N ALA A 127 3.48 2.26 29.28
CA ALA A 127 4.59 1.46 29.77
C ALA A 127 5.67 1.43 28.68
N CYS A 128 6.92 1.74 29.02
CA CYS A 128 8.04 1.82 28.06
C CYS A 128 8.16 0.57 27.16
N LYS A 129 7.80 -0.61 27.70
CA LYS A 129 7.73 -1.88 26.95
C LYS A 129 6.72 -1.88 25.79
N ASN A 130 5.56 -1.24 25.96
CA ASN A 130 4.54 -1.13 24.91
C ASN A 130 4.97 -0.18 23.79
N LEU A 131 5.75 0.85 24.10
CA LEU A 131 6.30 1.78 23.11
C LEU A 131 7.30 1.07 22.20
N ILE A 132 8.19 0.24 22.76
CA ILE A 132 9.18 -0.54 21.99
C ILE A 132 8.48 -1.53 21.06
N ALA A 133 7.44 -2.22 21.52
CA ALA A 133 6.67 -3.14 20.69
C ALA A 133 5.94 -2.41 19.54
N THR A 134 5.35 -1.24 19.83
CA THR A 134 4.69 -0.39 18.83
C THR A 134 5.68 0.12 17.79
N PHE A 135 6.86 0.57 18.22
CA PHE A 135 7.91 1.05 17.34
C PHE A 135 8.46 -0.06 16.44
N LYS A 136 8.67 -1.28 16.98
CA LYS A 136 9.04 -2.46 16.18
C LYS A 136 7.99 -2.80 15.13
N ALA A 137 6.70 -2.78 15.50
CA ALA A 137 5.61 -3.00 14.54
C ALA A 137 5.58 -1.91 13.45
N PHE A 138 5.84 -0.65 13.81
CA PHE A 138 5.93 0.45 12.85
C PHE A 138 7.11 0.29 11.88
N LEU A 139 8.30 -0.07 12.37
CA LEU A 139 9.46 -0.36 11.52
C LEU A 139 9.17 -1.50 10.56
N GLN A 140 8.50 -2.55 11.02
CA GLN A 140 8.10 -3.69 10.21
C GLN A 140 7.09 -3.32 9.12
N ILE A 141 6.14 -2.42 9.41
CA ILE A 141 5.21 -1.92 8.38
C ILE A 141 5.97 -1.06 7.37
N SER A 142 6.88 -0.22 7.87
CA SER A 142 7.66 0.69 7.04
C SER A 142 8.57 -0.06 6.07
N SER A 143 9.20 -1.16 6.48
CA SER A 143 10.07 -1.95 5.58
C SER A 143 9.36 -2.45 4.32
N MET A 144 8.06 -2.76 4.42
CA MET A 144 7.25 -3.11 3.25
C MET A 144 6.82 -1.88 2.44
N ALA A 145 6.48 -0.78 3.11
CA ALA A 145 6.10 0.47 2.45
C ALA A 145 7.24 1.09 1.62
N PHE A 146 8.51 0.83 1.98
CA PHE A 146 9.69 1.33 1.27
C PHE A 146 10.01 0.60 -0.04
N VAL A 147 9.40 -0.57 -0.31
CA VAL A 147 9.71 -1.36 -1.51
C VAL A 147 9.37 -0.56 -2.78
N ALA A 148 8.14 -0.07 -2.92
CA ALA A 148 7.71 0.67 -4.11
C ALA A 148 8.50 1.99 -4.34
N PRO A 149 8.74 2.85 -3.33
CA PRO A 149 9.62 4.01 -3.45
C PRO A 149 11.03 3.66 -3.91
N SER A 150 11.62 2.60 -3.35
CA SER A 150 12.99 2.18 -3.69
C SER A 150 13.06 1.64 -5.11
N THR A 151 12.04 0.89 -5.55
CA THR A 151 11.91 0.42 -6.94
C THR A 151 11.77 1.59 -7.91
N TRP A 152 10.95 2.60 -7.60
CA TRP A 152 10.83 3.80 -8.41
C TRP A 152 12.19 4.51 -8.57
N ILE A 153 12.90 4.74 -7.46
CA ILE A 153 14.21 5.41 -7.47
C ILE A 153 15.20 4.60 -8.33
N ALA A 154 15.22 3.28 -8.19
CA ALA A 154 16.08 2.42 -9.01
C ALA A 154 15.78 2.55 -10.51
N VAL A 155 14.50 2.48 -10.91
CA VAL A 155 14.09 2.59 -12.33
C VAL A 155 14.42 3.97 -12.88
N ALA A 156 14.11 5.04 -12.13
CA ALA A 156 14.42 6.42 -12.51
C ALA A 156 15.94 6.66 -12.67
N LEU A 157 16.77 6.06 -11.80
CA LEU A 157 18.22 6.12 -11.90
C LEU A 157 18.77 5.34 -13.10
N LEU A 158 18.18 4.19 -13.45
CA LEU A 158 18.56 3.45 -14.65
C LEU A 158 18.24 4.22 -15.93
N HIS A 159 17.11 4.93 -15.97
CA HIS A 159 16.77 5.83 -17.07
C HIS A 159 17.74 7.02 -17.16
N GLY A 160 18.05 7.64 -16.02
CA GLY A 160 19.14 8.59 -15.87
C GLY A 160 18.81 10.06 -16.17
N ASN A 161 17.66 10.37 -16.80
CA ASN A 161 17.31 11.75 -17.18
C ASN A 161 17.18 12.69 -15.98
N TYR A 162 16.54 12.25 -14.89
CA TYR A 162 16.35 13.08 -13.69
C TYR A 162 17.68 13.33 -12.97
N TYR A 163 18.53 12.30 -12.87
CA TYR A 163 19.86 12.40 -12.27
C TYR A 163 20.79 13.28 -13.10
N GLU A 164 20.77 13.14 -14.42
CA GLU A 164 21.53 13.96 -15.36
C GLU A 164 21.17 15.45 -15.23
N CYS A 165 19.87 15.77 -15.22
CA CYS A 165 19.41 17.13 -14.99
C CYS A 165 19.80 17.61 -13.58
N ALA A 166 19.66 16.78 -12.55
CA ALA A 166 20.01 17.19 -11.19
C ALA A 166 21.51 17.50 -11.05
N MET A 167 22.38 16.60 -11.50
CA MET A 167 23.83 16.71 -11.32
C MET A 167 24.48 17.76 -12.20
N THR A 168 23.89 18.11 -13.34
CA THR A 168 24.39 19.24 -14.15
C THR A 168 24.16 20.60 -13.48
N GLY A 169 23.17 20.72 -12.60
CA GLY A 169 22.90 21.92 -11.80
C GLY A 169 23.55 21.96 -10.43
N THR A 170 24.48 21.05 -10.10
CA THR A 170 25.09 21.00 -8.77
C THR A 170 26.13 22.12 -8.58
N THR A 171 26.16 22.69 -7.38
CA THR A 171 27.13 23.73 -6.99
C THR A 171 28.44 23.15 -6.45
N ILE A 172 28.59 21.81 -6.44
CA ILE A 172 29.76 21.12 -5.89
C ILE A 172 30.92 21.21 -6.89
N ASN A 173 31.83 22.15 -6.64
CA ASN A 173 32.93 22.46 -7.57
C ASN A 173 33.87 21.27 -7.81
N SER A 174 34.15 20.44 -6.79
CA SER A 174 35.00 19.25 -6.94
C SER A 174 34.40 18.19 -7.86
N TYR A 175 33.09 17.99 -7.80
CA TYR A 175 32.38 17.08 -8.70
C TYR A 175 32.39 17.64 -10.13
N ASN A 176 32.09 18.93 -10.30
CA ASN A 176 32.09 19.58 -11.62
C ASN A 176 33.49 19.50 -12.27
N GLN A 177 34.56 19.72 -11.50
CA GLN A 177 35.94 19.57 -11.98
C GLN A 177 36.27 18.12 -12.36
N TYR A 178 35.87 17.14 -11.56
CA TYR A 178 36.07 15.72 -11.86
C TYR A 178 35.40 15.31 -13.18
N VAL A 179 34.13 15.66 -13.37
CA VAL A 179 33.38 15.30 -14.58
C VAL A 179 33.91 16.06 -15.80
N CYS A 180 34.35 17.32 -15.62
CA CYS A 180 34.93 18.16 -16.67
C CYS A 180 36.43 17.99 -16.90
N LYS A 181 37.12 17.06 -16.21
CA LYS A 181 38.58 16.84 -16.31
C LYS A 181 39.37 18.16 -16.14
N ASP A 182 39.04 18.93 -15.11
CA ASP A 182 39.66 20.21 -14.72
C ASP A 182 39.53 21.38 -15.72
N LYS A 183 38.61 21.29 -16.70
CA LYS A 183 38.31 22.40 -17.61
C LYS A 183 37.35 23.40 -16.96
N SER A 184 37.84 24.60 -16.62
CA SER A 184 37.08 25.67 -15.94
C SER A 184 35.83 26.13 -16.71
N ASP A 185 35.91 26.24 -18.04
CA ASP A 185 34.79 26.67 -18.89
C ASP A 185 33.68 25.62 -18.97
N CYS A 186 34.03 24.34 -18.85
CA CYS A 186 33.06 23.24 -18.76
C CYS A 186 32.33 23.29 -17.41
N ALA A 187 33.07 23.43 -16.31
CA ALA A 187 32.50 23.42 -14.96
C ALA A 187 31.51 24.57 -14.72
N LYS A 188 31.74 25.75 -15.32
CA LYS A 188 30.83 26.91 -15.21
C LYS A 188 29.55 26.76 -16.03
N ASN A 189 29.61 26.09 -17.17
CA ASN A 189 28.49 25.97 -18.10
C ASN A 189 27.78 24.60 -18.04
N LEU A 190 28.08 23.80 -17.02
CA LEU A 190 27.60 22.41 -16.92
C LEU A 190 26.07 22.32 -16.93
N HIS A 191 25.37 23.28 -16.32
CA HIS A 191 23.91 23.34 -16.27
C HIS A 191 23.24 23.52 -17.65
N MET A 192 23.98 24.00 -18.66
CA MET A 192 23.46 24.15 -20.03
C MET A 192 23.55 22.86 -20.86
N PHE A 193 24.35 21.88 -20.42
CA PHE A 193 24.67 20.71 -21.23
C PHE A 193 23.47 19.82 -21.55
N PRO A 194 22.47 19.61 -20.68
CA PRO A 194 21.29 18.82 -21.05
C PRO A 194 20.53 19.33 -22.29
N CYS A 195 20.71 20.62 -22.65
CA CYS A 195 20.12 21.23 -23.84
C CYS A 195 21.09 21.35 -25.02
N ASP A 196 22.40 21.20 -24.81
CA ASP A 196 23.44 21.35 -25.83
C ASP A 196 24.04 20.00 -26.23
N LYS A 197 23.72 19.56 -27.45
CA LYS A 197 24.19 18.28 -28.02
C LYS A 197 25.71 18.21 -28.24
N ARG A 198 26.45 19.31 -28.11
CA ARG A 198 27.91 19.32 -28.31
C ARG A 198 28.68 18.64 -27.19
N ASN A 199 28.10 18.52 -25.99
CA ASN A 199 28.79 18.03 -24.79
C ASN A 199 28.31 16.64 -24.35
N GLU A 200 27.89 15.80 -25.31
CA GLU A 200 27.41 14.44 -25.05
C GLU A 200 28.41 13.55 -24.30
N GLU A 201 29.73 13.75 -24.45
CA GLU A 201 30.74 12.97 -23.71
C GLU A 201 30.57 13.11 -22.19
N VAL A 202 30.35 14.34 -21.74
CA VAL A 202 30.19 14.68 -20.31
C VAL A 202 28.87 14.12 -19.79
N LEU A 203 27.78 14.26 -20.56
CA LEU A 203 26.48 13.70 -20.21
C LEU A 203 26.51 12.17 -20.11
N ARG A 204 27.26 11.48 -20.99
CA ARG A 204 27.43 10.02 -20.92
C ARG A 204 28.10 9.60 -19.61
N ILE A 205 29.07 10.36 -19.09
CA ILE A 205 29.71 10.08 -17.80
C ILE A 205 28.67 10.20 -16.67
N ILE A 206 27.89 11.28 -16.64
CA ILE A 206 26.87 11.50 -15.61
C ILE A 206 25.78 10.42 -15.68
N ARG A 207 25.34 10.04 -16.89
CA ARG A 207 24.36 8.97 -17.08
C ARG A 207 24.90 7.60 -16.66
N ALA A 208 26.16 7.31 -16.94
CA ALA A 208 26.82 6.09 -16.46
C ALA A 208 26.86 6.05 -14.92
N GLN A 209 27.16 7.18 -14.26
CA GLN A 209 27.08 7.26 -12.79
C GLN A 209 25.67 6.99 -12.28
N SER A 210 24.65 7.55 -12.93
CA SER A 210 23.24 7.27 -12.60
C SER A 210 22.92 5.77 -12.70
N GLN A 211 23.32 5.12 -13.79
CA GLN A 211 23.08 3.69 -13.99
C GLN A 211 23.83 2.81 -12.99
N ILE A 212 25.07 3.15 -12.66
CA ILE A 212 25.84 2.47 -11.61
C ILE A 212 25.11 2.60 -10.26
N LEU A 213 24.65 3.80 -9.90
CA LEU A 213 23.87 4.01 -8.68
C LEU A 213 22.55 3.23 -8.70
N GLY A 214 21.84 3.21 -9.84
CA GLY A 214 20.62 2.43 -10.03
C GLY A 214 20.85 0.94 -9.77
N TRP A 215 21.91 0.35 -10.35
CA TRP A 215 22.28 -1.04 -10.09
C TRP A 215 22.69 -1.30 -8.65
N LEU A 216 23.44 -0.38 -8.02
CA LEU A 216 23.81 -0.50 -6.60
C LEU A 216 22.57 -0.49 -5.69
N VAL A 217 21.58 0.35 -5.99
CA VAL A 217 20.30 0.38 -5.27
C VAL A 217 19.55 -0.95 -5.44
N ILE A 218 19.45 -1.48 -6.68
CA ILE A 218 18.82 -2.78 -6.93
C ILE A 218 19.52 -3.91 -6.16
N SER A 219 20.85 -3.98 -6.22
CA SER A 219 21.63 -4.96 -5.48
C SER A 219 21.43 -4.83 -3.96
N SER A 220 21.37 -3.60 -3.45
CA SER A 220 21.11 -3.34 -2.03
C SER A 220 19.70 -3.81 -1.61
N ILE A 221 18.67 -3.54 -2.41
CA ILE A 221 17.30 -4.01 -2.15
C ILE A 221 17.25 -5.53 -2.11
N MET A 222 17.85 -6.21 -3.08
CA MET A 222 17.84 -7.67 -3.16
C MET A 222 18.59 -8.31 -1.98
N LEU A 223 19.79 -7.82 -1.68
CA LEU A 223 20.60 -8.34 -0.58
C LEU A 223 19.94 -8.09 0.78
N SER A 224 19.48 -6.86 1.03
CA SER A 224 18.81 -6.51 2.29
C SER A 224 17.51 -7.30 2.47
N SER A 225 16.71 -7.47 1.42
CA SER A 225 15.49 -8.29 1.46
C SER A 225 15.81 -9.74 1.82
N LEU A 226 16.82 -10.34 1.18
CA LEU A 226 17.24 -11.70 1.49
C LEU A 226 17.72 -11.82 2.94
N LEU A 227 18.56 -10.90 3.42
CA LEU A 227 19.06 -10.89 4.79
C LEU A 227 17.93 -10.74 5.81
N ILE A 228 16.97 -9.85 5.56
CA ILE A 228 15.82 -9.64 6.43
C ILE A 228 14.94 -10.90 6.47
N ILE A 229 14.68 -11.52 5.32
CA ILE A 229 13.91 -12.77 5.23
C ILE A 229 14.63 -13.89 5.99
N CYS A 230 15.92 -14.11 5.72
CA CYS A 230 16.71 -15.14 6.38
C CYS A 230 16.73 -14.91 7.89
N TRP A 231 17.02 -13.69 8.34
CA TRP A 231 17.01 -13.34 9.75
C TRP A 231 15.63 -13.58 10.38
N ALA A 232 14.56 -13.18 9.70
CA ALA A 232 13.20 -13.36 10.18
C ALA A 232 12.81 -14.84 10.32
N ARG A 233 13.18 -15.67 9.33
CA ARG A 233 12.90 -17.11 9.32
C ARG A 233 13.76 -17.86 10.33
N CYS A 234 15.04 -17.51 10.51
CA CYS A 234 15.92 -18.14 11.50
C CYS A 234 15.51 -17.84 12.95
N ASN A 235 14.94 -16.66 13.21
CA ASN A 235 14.41 -16.29 14.53
C ASN A 235 12.95 -16.73 14.74
N SER A 236 12.36 -17.46 13.79
CA SER A 236 11.01 -17.98 13.90
C SER A 236 10.93 -19.07 14.97
N PRO A 237 10.04 -18.94 15.98
CA PRO A 237 9.76 -20.04 16.90
C PRO A 237 8.95 -21.18 16.28
N ILE A 238 8.40 -21.02 15.05
CA ILE A 238 7.53 -22.02 14.40
C ILE A 238 8.17 -22.61 13.14
N SER A 239 7.74 -23.83 12.82
CA SER A 239 8.15 -24.54 11.60
C SER A 239 7.60 -23.86 10.33
N TYR A 240 8.26 -24.10 9.20
CA TYR A 240 7.85 -23.56 7.90
C TYR A 240 6.42 -23.96 7.50
N GLN A 241 6.05 -25.22 7.68
CA GLN A 241 4.71 -25.71 7.30
C GLN A 241 3.61 -25.11 8.18
N GLN A 242 3.85 -25.00 9.49
CA GLN A 242 2.91 -24.37 10.40
C GLN A 242 2.72 -22.88 10.08
N LEU A 243 3.80 -22.19 9.70
CA LEU A 243 3.74 -20.80 9.27
C LEU A 243 2.96 -20.62 7.97
N LYS A 244 3.16 -21.52 6.99
CA LYS A 244 2.38 -21.53 5.75
C LYS A 244 0.89 -21.71 6.04
N PHE A 245 0.54 -22.69 6.88
CA PHE A 245 -0.84 -22.90 7.31
C PHE A 245 -1.42 -21.67 8.02
N TRP A 246 -0.65 -21.06 8.91
CA TRP A 246 -1.09 -19.87 9.64
C TRP A 246 -1.39 -18.70 8.69
N MET A 247 -0.56 -18.49 7.67
CA MET A 247 -0.79 -17.45 6.66
C MET A 247 -2.09 -17.70 5.89
N GLU A 248 -2.30 -18.92 5.41
CA GLU A 248 -3.53 -19.31 4.71
C GLU A 248 -4.78 -19.12 5.58
N TYR A 249 -4.71 -19.56 6.84
CA TYR A 249 -5.78 -19.37 7.81
C TYR A 249 -6.12 -17.89 8.01
N ALA A 250 -5.11 -17.02 8.17
CA ALA A 250 -5.32 -15.60 8.40
C ALA A 250 -5.94 -14.88 7.18
N GLU A 251 -5.60 -15.33 5.97
CA GLU A 251 -6.20 -14.83 4.73
C GLU A 251 -7.67 -15.22 4.63
N GLU A 252 -7.97 -16.51 4.75
CA GLU A 252 -9.34 -17.03 4.70
C GLU A 252 -10.22 -16.47 5.83
N GLU A 253 -9.70 -16.36 7.05
CA GLU A 253 -10.41 -15.74 8.18
C GLU A 253 -10.79 -14.29 7.84
N SER A 254 -9.87 -13.50 7.25
CA SER A 254 -10.17 -12.12 6.87
C SER A 254 -11.23 -12.05 5.76
N ALA A 255 -11.16 -12.93 4.75
CA ALA A 255 -12.12 -12.95 3.66
C ALA A 255 -13.53 -13.33 4.14
N LEU A 256 -13.62 -14.33 5.03
CA LEU A 256 -14.87 -14.73 5.66
C LEU A 256 -15.41 -13.64 6.59
N MET A 257 -14.54 -12.95 7.34
CA MET A 257 -14.93 -11.85 8.22
C MET A 257 -15.56 -10.70 7.42
N ASP A 258 -14.97 -10.30 6.30
CA ASP A 258 -15.50 -9.23 5.43
C ASP A 258 -16.89 -9.63 4.89
N LYS A 259 -17.03 -10.87 4.39
CA LYS A 259 -18.30 -11.40 3.87
C LYS A 259 -19.38 -11.48 4.94
N TYR A 260 -19.05 -11.95 6.14
CA TYR A 260 -20.00 -12.07 7.24
C TYR A 260 -20.42 -10.70 7.78
N THR A 261 -19.47 -9.75 7.87
CA THR A 261 -19.72 -8.38 8.31
C THR A 261 -20.67 -7.66 7.36
N ASP A 262 -20.46 -7.76 6.05
CA ASP A 262 -21.34 -7.16 5.04
C ASP A 262 -22.77 -7.70 5.14
N LYS A 263 -22.91 -9.03 5.24
CA LYS A 263 -24.20 -9.69 5.41
C LYS A 263 -24.91 -9.23 6.69
N HIS A 264 -24.22 -9.27 7.83
CA HIS A 264 -24.79 -8.87 9.12
C HIS A 264 -25.20 -7.40 9.16
N ALA A 265 -24.39 -6.51 8.56
CA ALA A 265 -24.71 -5.10 8.44
C ALA A 265 -25.96 -4.86 7.58
N LYS A 266 -26.09 -5.59 6.46
CA LYS A 266 -27.26 -5.52 5.60
C LYS A 266 -28.53 -5.99 6.32
N ASP A 267 -28.47 -7.14 6.99
CA ASP A 267 -29.61 -7.71 7.72
C ASP A 267 -30.07 -6.75 8.85
N LEU A 268 -29.12 -6.15 9.57
CA LEU A 268 -29.40 -5.16 10.61
C LEU A 268 -30.03 -3.87 10.03
N ALA A 269 -29.52 -3.38 8.90
CA ALA A 269 -30.08 -2.21 8.23
C ALA A 269 -31.50 -2.45 7.71
N GLU A 270 -31.74 -3.61 7.08
CA GLU A 270 -33.06 -3.98 6.56
C GLU A 270 -34.10 -4.12 7.67
N ARG A 271 -33.74 -4.78 8.79
CA ARG A 271 -34.59 -4.88 9.98
C ARG A 271 -34.97 -3.49 10.53
N ASN A 272 -33.99 -2.59 10.65
CA ASN A 272 -34.24 -1.24 11.15
C ASN A 272 -35.16 -0.43 10.22
N LEU A 273 -34.95 -0.52 8.89
CA LEU A 273 -35.81 0.14 7.91
C LEU A 273 -37.24 -0.41 7.95
N LYS A 274 -37.42 -1.73 8.00
CA LYS A 274 -38.75 -2.37 8.11
C LYS A 274 -39.49 -1.94 9.36
N SER A 275 -38.82 -1.97 10.52
CA SER A 275 -39.41 -1.54 11.79
C SER A 275 -39.78 -0.05 11.78
N PHE A 276 -38.93 0.81 11.23
CA PHE A 276 -39.19 2.24 11.13
C PHE A 276 -40.40 2.56 10.26
N PHE A 277 -40.47 2.02 9.04
CA PHE A 277 -41.58 2.31 8.11
C PHE A 277 -42.90 1.63 8.50
N ASN A 278 -42.86 0.46 9.15
CA ASN A 278 -44.06 -0.24 9.59
C ASN A 278 -44.47 0.10 11.04
N GLN A 279 -43.70 0.94 11.75
CA GLN A 279 -43.89 1.28 13.17
C GLN A 279 -43.99 0.05 14.09
N THR A 280 -43.27 -1.02 13.79
CA THR A 280 -43.28 -2.26 14.58
C THR A 280 -42.08 -2.34 15.52
N VAL A 281 -42.21 -3.08 16.63
CA VAL A 281 -41.07 -3.34 17.53
C VAL A 281 -40.01 -4.15 16.78
N PRO A 282 -38.73 -3.74 16.82
CA PRO A 282 -37.71 -4.32 15.97
C PRO A 282 -37.25 -5.70 16.51
N GLU A 283 -37.11 -6.72 15.65
CA GLU A 283 -36.71 -8.10 16.02
C GLU A 283 -35.29 -8.22 16.60
N ASN A 284 -35.04 -9.01 17.65
CA ASN A 284 -33.72 -9.04 18.28
C ASN A 284 -32.62 -9.63 17.37
N ILE A 285 -31.73 -8.76 16.86
CA ILE A 285 -30.47 -9.13 16.21
C ILE A 285 -29.31 -8.78 17.15
N ILE A 286 -28.56 -9.80 17.58
CA ILE A 286 -27.42 -9.64 18.50
C ILE A 286 -26.22 -9.16 17.69
N THR A 287 -25.59 -8.09 18.17
CA THR A 287 -24.32 -7.57 17.63
C THR A 287 -23.27 -7.56 18.74
N PRO A 288 -22.02 -7.96 18.47
CA PRO A 288 -20.97 -7.97 19.49
C PRO A 288 -20.76 -6.60 20.13
N SER A 289 -20.42 -6.59 21.43
CA SER A 289 -20.24 -5.34 22.17
C SER A 289 -18.96 -4.60 21.73
N ASN A 290 -18.87 -3.30 22.01
CA ASN A 290 -17.66 -2.51 21.70
C ASN A 290 -16.39 -3.13 22.33
N LYS A 291 -16.49 -3.71 23.53
CA LYS A 291 -15.37 -4.38 24.21
C LYS A 291 -14.91 -5.64 23.46
N ASP A 292 -15.82 -6.33 22.78
CA ASP A 292 -15.48 -7.53 22.00
C ASP A 292 -14.77 -7.14 20.71
N TRP A 293 -15.25 -6.09 20.04
CA TRP A 293 -14.58 -5.48 18.89
C TRP A 293 -13.16 -4.99 19.23
N GLU A 294 -12.97 -4.36 20.40
CA GLU A 294 -11.64 -3.91 20.84
C GLU A 294 -10.68 -5.09 21.05
N LYS A 295 -11.15 -6.19 21.65
CA LYS A 295 -10.32 -7.38 21.92
C LYS A 295 -9.80 -8.02 20.63
N ILE A 296 -10.68 -8.25 19.65
CA ILE A 296 -10.29 -8.88 18.38
C ILE A 296 -9.45 -7.96 17.49
N SER A 297 -9.52 -6.64 17.70
CA SER A 297 -8.74 -5.65 16.94
C SER A 297 -7.30 -5.47 17.44
N SER A 298 -6.93 -6.12 18.56
CA SER A 298 -5.56 -6.04 19.09
C SER A 298 -4.53 -6.69 18.16
N LEU A 299 -3.28 -6.23 18.22
CA LEU A 299 -2.20 -6.86 17.45
C LEU A 299 -1.94 -8.27 17.97
N TYR A 300 -2.13 -9.26 17.11
CA TYR A 300 -1.87 -10.64 17.45
C TYR A 300 -0.38 -10.87 17.72
N ARG A 301 -0.09 -11.50 18.87
CA ARG A 301 1.25 -11.98 19.21
C ARG A 301 1.19 -13.47 19.41
N PHE A 302 1.98 -14.18 18.61
CA PHE A 302 2.11 -15.62 18.69
C PHE A 302 2.78 -16.03 20.00
N SER A 303 2.26 -17.09 20.62
CA SER A 303 2.77 -17.71 21.84
C SER A 303 2.99 -19.18 21.53
N THR A 304 4.15 -19.74 21.89
CA THR A 304 4.42 -21.19 21.73
C THR A 304 3.64 -22.04 22.73
N LYS A 305 3.01 -21.41 23.74
CA LYS A 305 2.24 -22.11 24.77
C LYS A 305 0.76 -22.22 24.42
N ASP A 306 0.27 -21.38 23.50
CA ASP A 306 -1.16 -21.27 23.16
C ASP A 306 -1.34 -21.52 21.66
N HIS A 307 -2.26 -22.43 21.29
CA HIS A 307 -2.42 -22.91 19.92
C HIS A 307 -3.38 -22.04 19.07
N TYR A 308 -3.34 -20.72 19.24
CA TYR A 308 -4.21 -19.81 18.52
C TYR A 308 -3.55 -19.25 17.25
N TYR A 309 -4.34 -19.02 16.21
CA TYR A 309 -3.87 -18.46 14.94
C TYR A 309 -4.31 -17.01 14.72
N SER A 310 -5.28 -16.51 15.48
CA SER A 310 -5.72 -15.12 15.43
C SER A 310 -6.23 -14.64 16.79
N THR A 311 -6.47 -13.34 16.91
CA THR A 311 -7.13 -12.75 18.08
C THR A 311 -8.60 -13.16 18.18
N LEU A 312 -9.25 -13.39 17.04
CA LEU A 312 -10.63 -13.88 16.97
C LEU A 312 -10.73 -15.33 17.42
N HIS A 313 -9.87 -16.22 16.90
CA HIS A 313 -9.74 -17.60 17.34
C HIS A 313 -9.52 -17.67 18.86
N ARG A 314 -8.56 -16.88 19.37
CA ARG A 314 -8.32 -16.79 20.82
C ARG A 314 -9.56 -16.32 21.58
N TYR A 315 -10.29 -15.33 21.06
CA TYR A 315 -11.47 -14.79 21.72
C TYR A 315 -12.60 -15.83 21.84
N VAL A 316 -12.82 -16.64 20.81
CA VAL A 316 -13.87 -17.67 20.81
C VAL A 316 -13.53 -18.77 21.82
N GLU A 317 -12.35 -19.35 21.73
CA GLU A 317 -11.91 -20.47 22.58
C GLU A 317 -11.79 -20.05 24.06
N SER A 318 -11.23 -18.86 24.34
CA SER A 318 -11.12 -18.35 25.72
C SER A 318 -12.45 -17.92 26.35
N ASN A 319 -13.52 -17.79 25.56
CA ASN A 319 -14.86 -17.55 26.08
C ASN A 319 -15.59 -18.87 26.34
N GLU A 320 -15.35 -19.92 25.55
CA GLU A 320 -15.89 -21.27 25.83
C GLU A 320 -15.38 -21.81 27.16
N ASP A 321 -14.07 -21.65 27.46
CA ASP A 321 -13.48 -22.05 28.75
C ASP A 321 -14.18 -21.39 29.95
N LYS A 322 -14.67 -20.15 29.82
CA LYS A 322 -15.38 -19.44 30.90
C LYS A 322 -16.82 -19.92 31.11
N THR A 323 -17.45 -20.47 30.09
CA THR A 323 -18.77 -21.08 30.19
C THR A 323 -18.72 -22.47 30.80
N ASP A 324 -17.60 -23.20 30.64
CA ASP A 324 -17.39 -24.54 31.19
C ASP A 324 -16.71 -24.53 32.59
N GLU A 325 -15.97 -23.46 32.93
CA GLU A 325 -15.38 -23.23 34.26
C GLU A 325 -16.39 -22.78 35.35
N GLY A 326 -17.68 -23.09 35.18
CA GLY A 326 -18.62 -23.16 36.31
C GLY A 326 -18.21 -24.19 37.38
N ILE A 327 -17.24 -25.07 37.09
CA ILE A 327 -16.69 -26.04 38.03
C ILE A 327 -15.17 -26.20 37.84
N ARG A 328 -14.36 -25.18 38.12
CA ARG A 328 -13.01 -25.35 38.76
C ARG A 328 -12.36 -24.00 39.04
N MET A 329 -11.99 -23.79 40.30
CA MET A 329 -11.15 -22.69 40.75
C MET A 329 -9.67 -22.90 40.37
N THR A 330 -8.95 -21.77 40.29
CA THR A 330 -7.48 -21.57 40.20
C THR A 330 -6.91 -21.63 38.77
N SER A 331 -6.15 -20.66 38.26
CA SER A 331 -5.09 -19.88 38.89
C SER A 331 -4.83 -18.59 38.09
N ILE A 332 -4.70 -17.46 38.79
CA ILE A 332 -4.11 -16.23 38.24
C ILE A 332 -2.64 -16.56 37.92
N ARG A 333 -2.37 -16.97 36.67
CA ARG A 333 -0.98 -17.09 36.20
C ARG A 333 -0.49 -15.69 35.87
N SER A 334 0.36 -15.18 36.74
CA SER A 334 1.09 -13.93 36.59
C SER A 334 1.71 -13.81 35.19
N ASN A 335 1.41 -12.69 34.52
CA ASN A 335 2.01 -12.25 33.27
C ASN A 335 3.52 -12.06 33.45
N GLU A 336 4.29 -13.12 33.27
CA GLU A 336 5.74 -13.05 33.10
C GLU A 336 6.13 -14.02 31.98
N SER A 337 6.06 -13.53 30.75
CA SER A 337 6.45 -14.30 29.56
C SER A 337 7.65 -13.64 28.90
N THR A 338 8.76 -14.37 28.90
CA THR A 338 9.96 -14.13 28.11
C THR A 338 9.58 -13.88 26.64
N ASP A 339 9.87 -12.66 26.21
CA ASP A 339 9.38 -12.01 25.01
C ASP A 339 10.17 -12.41 23.76
N ASN A 340 9.54 -13.11 22.80
CA ASN A 340 9.98 -13.09 21.39
C ASN A 340 8.99 -12.28 20.54
N PRO A 341 9.45 -11.36 19.66
CA PRO A 341 8.56 -10.49 18.89
C PRO A 341 7.95 -11.19 17.65
N ALA A 342 6.85 -10.60 17.16
CA ALA A 342 6.08 -11.02 16.00
C ALA A 342 6.86 -10.80 14.68
N VAL A 343 7.85 -11.64 14.42
CA VAL A 343 8.68 -11.57 13.20
C VAL A 343 8.04 -12.33 12.02
N LEU A 344 6.90 -12.98 12.24
CA LEU A 344 6.43 -14.06 11.37
C LEU A 344 5.54 -13.67 10.20
N HIS A 345 5.01 -12.45 10.16
CA HIS A 345 4.19 -11.99 9.03
C HIS A 345 5.03 -11.26 7.96
N PHE A 346 6.28 -11.68 7.75
CA PHE A 346 7.16 -11.03 6.76
C PHE A 346 7.00 -11.58 5.34
N VAL A 347 6.45 -12.78 5.16
CA VAL A 347 6.39 -13.37 3.82
C VAL A 347 4.94 -13.38 3.35
N ASP A 348 4.73 -12.86 2.15
CA ASP A 348 3.48 -12.68 1.39
C ASP A 348 2.43 -11.67 1.86
N GLY A 349 2.66 -10.97 2.99
CA GLY A 349 1.90 -9.75 3.32
C GLY A 349 2.23 -8.52 2.43
N GLY A 350 2.92 -8.72 1.31
CA GLY A 350 3.30 -7.70 0.33
C GLY A 350 2.25 -7.47 -0.77
N MET A 351 1.08 -8.10 -0.68
CA MET A 351 -0.02 -7.81 -1.57
C MET A 351 -1.04 -6.95 -0.85
N VAL A 352 -0.94 -5.64 -1.11
CA VAL A 352 -2.13 -4.80 -1.13
C VAL A 352 -3.07 -5.45 -2.14
N SER A 353 -4.13 -6.08 -1.64
CA SER A 353 -5.34 -6.30 -2.43
C SER A 353 -5.86 -4.91 -2.78
N ILE A 354 -5.60 -4.45 -4.01
CA ILE A 354 -6.33 -3.33 -4.61
C ILE A 354 -7.69 -3.84 -5.07
#